data_AF-A0A843C1R1-F1
#
_entry.id   AF-A0A843C1R1-F1
#
_cell.length_a   1.000
_cell.length_b   1.000
_cell.length_c   1.000
_cell.angle_alpha   90.00
_cell.angle_beta   90.00
_cell.angle_gamma   90.00
#
_symmetry.space_group_name_H-M   'P 1'
#
loop_
_entity.id
_entity.type
_entity.pdbx_description
1 polymer ?
#
loop_
_entity_poly.entity_id
_entity_poly.type
_entity_poly.pdbx_seq_one_letter_code
_entity_poly.pdbx_strand_id
1 'polypeptide(L)'
;MRGYEYERRGRIEKGRGEVRQKRRETNARVLDYLPYGHPNDSRPVYQKKPLVHTVGEDQFVLMELSPKKDQIPAVYDRVYIGEGEREVIDHVTKRLRYEELTPTAKVELPYVLEIIVKENEERFMKTFNDAKPITTR
;
A
#
# COMPACT_ATOMS: atom_id res chain seq x y z
N MET A 1 -50.82 -14.18 44.31
CA MET A 1 -49.40 -13.80 44.43
C MET A 1 -48.88 -13.47 43.03
N ARG A 2 -48.38 -12.25 42.83
CA ARG A 2 -48.00 -11.67 41.52
C ARG A 2 -46.91 -12.49 40.83
N GLY A 3 -47.20 -13.00 39.63
CA GLY A 3 -46.19 -13.51 38.70
C GLY A 3 -45.51 -12.34 38.00
N TYR A 4 -44.18 -12.33 38.03
CA TYR A 4 -43.34 -11.38 37.32
C TYR A 4 -43.19 -11.85 35.87
N GLU A 5 -43.84 -11.16 34.92
CA GLU A 5 -43.59 -11.34 33.49
C GLU A 5 -42.27 -10.68 33.11
N TYR A 6 -41.23 -11.52 32.95
CA TYR A 6 -39.98 -11.17 32.29
C TYR A 6 -39.85 -12.02 31.02
N GLU A 7 -40.40 -11.62 29.88
CA GLU A 7 -39.94 -12.15 28.58
C GLU A 7 -39.99 -11.12 27.43
N ARG A 8 -38.78 -10.63 27.10
CA ARG A 8 -38.22 -10.50 25.75
C ARG A 8 -39.09 -9.80 24.68
N ARG A 9 -39.01 -8.48 24.62
CA ARG A 9 -39.03 -7.72 23.36
C ARG A 9 -37.73 -6.93 23.18
N GLY A 10 -37.08 -7.14 22.04
CA GLY A 10 -35.90 -6.38 21.63
C GLY A 10 -34.80 -7.25 21.06
N ARG A 11 -35.07 -7.99 19.97
CA ARG A 11 -33.99 -8.37 19.06
C ARG A 11 -33.52 -7.08 18.39
N ILE A 12 -32.50 -6.45 18.97
CA ILE A 12 -31.76 -5.36 18.34
C ILE A 12 -31.10 -5.98 17.11
N GLU A 13 -31.61 -5.65 15.92
CA GLU A 13 -30.92 -5.87 14.67
C GLU A 13 -29.59 -5.12 14.73
N LYS A 14 -28.50 -5.84 15.03
CA LYS A 14 -27.14 -5.32 14.82
C LYS A 14 -26.99 -5.05 13.33
N GLY A 15 -27.07 -3.77 12.96
CA GLY A 15 -26.70 -3.30 11.64
C GLY A 15 -25.36 -3.92 11.24
N ARG A 16 -25.36 -4.65 10.13
CA ARG A 16 -24.14 -5.13 9.48
C ARG A 16 -23.41 -3.89 8.99
N GLY A 17 -22.52 -3.35 9.83
CA GLY A 17 -21.50 -2.44 9.35
C GLY A 17 -20.73 -3.19 8.27
N GLU A 18 -20.83 -2.73 7.03
CA GLU A 18 -20.01 -3.23 5.94
C GLU A 18 -18.55 -3.15 6.41
N VAL A 19 -17.92 -4.31 6.60
CA VAL A 19 -16.49 -4.37 6.83
C VAL A 19 -15.87 -3.82 5.56
N ARG A 20 -15.44 -2.54 5.59
CA ARG A 20 -14.78 -1.90 4.47
C ARG A 20 -13.54 -2.74 4.16
N GLN A 21 -13.66 -3.61 3.16
CA GLN A 21 -12.63 -4.56 2.79
C GLN A 21 -11.37 -3.73 2.54
N LYS A 22 -10.29 -4.03 3.28
CA LYS A 22 -9.06 -3.25 3.23
C LYS A 22 -8.53 -3.35 1.80
N ARG A 23 -8.70 -2.29 1.01
CA ARG A 23 -8.32 -2.27 -0.41
C ARG A 23 -6.83 -2.58 -0.50
N ARG A 24 -6.51 -3.65 -1.22
CA ARG A 24 -5.12 -4.03 -1.52
C ARG A 24 -4.62 -3.12 -2.63
N GLU A 25 -3.34 -2.78 -2.57
CA GLU A 25 -2.66 -2.11 -3.69
C GLU A 25 -2.59 -3.09 -4.87
N THR A 26 -2.87 -2.60 -6.06
CA THR A 26 -2.81 -3.42 -7.29
C THR A 26 -1.57 -3.10 -8.10
N ASN A 27 -1.14 -1.84 -8.10
CA ASN A 27 0.07 -1.35 -8.74
C ASN A 27 0.91 -0.57 -7.74
N ALA A 28 2.22 -0.59 -7.94
CA ALA A 28 3.17 0.20 -7.18
C ALA A 28 4.21 0.83 -8.12
N ARG A 29 4.80 1.94 -7.67
CA ARG A 29 5.91 2.62 -8.33
C ARG A 29 7.22 2.34 -7.61
N VAL A 30 8.25 2.05 -8.38
CA VAL A 30 9.60 1.75 -7.85
C VAL A 30 10.29 3.02 -7.36
N LEU A 31 10.78 2.97 -6.13
CA LEU A 31 11.56 4.03 -5.49
C LEU A 31 13.07 3.72 -5.50
N ASP A 32 13.44 2.45 -5.30
CA ASP A 32 14.83 2.02 -5.22
C ASP A 32 14.95 0.50 -5.44
N TYR A 33 16.05 0.06 -6.05
CA TYR A 33 16.36 -1.35 -6.30
C TYR A 33 17.69 -1.73 -5.65
N LEU A 34 17.65 -2.75 -4.79
CA LEU A 34 18.81 -3.23 -4.05
C LEU A 34 19.16 -4.64 -4.55
N PRO A 35 20.12 -4.80 -5.47
CA PRO A 35 20.46 -6.09 -6.09
C PRO A 35 20.97 -7.12 -5.07
N TYR A 36 21.59 -6.65 -3.99
CA TYR A 36 22.14 -7.49 -2.92
C TYR A 36 21.34 -7.37 -1.62
N GLY A 37 20.08 -6.93 -1.67
CA GLY A 37 19.26 -6.78 -0.48
C GLY A 37 19.76 -5.69 0.46
N HIS A 38 19.39 -5.76 1.74
CA HIS A 38 19.79 -4.77 2.72
C HIS A 38 21.32 -4.76 2.95
N PRO A 39 21.95 -3.58 3.05
CA PRO A 39 23.40 -3.47 3.28
C PRO A 39 23.82 -4.08 4.63
N ASN A 40 22.94 -4.00 5.63
CA ASN A 40 23.16 -4.51 6.98
C ASN A 40 22.83 -6.01 7.11
N ASP A 41 22.49 -6.69 6.01
CA ASP A 41 22.27 -8.12 6.00
C ASP A 41 23.60 -8.86 6.19
N SER A 42 23.72 -9.58 7.31
CA SER A 42 24.91 -10.34 7.70
C SER A 42 25.08 -11.66 6.95
N ARG A 43 24.08 -12.07 6.15
CA ARG A 43 24.18 -13.28 5.34
C ARG A 43 25.26 -13.16 4.27
N PRO A 44 25.93 -14.27 3.89
CA PRO A 44 26.86 -14.30 2.77
C PRO A 44 26.24 -13.78 1.48
N VAL A 45 27.04 -13.15 0.61
CA VAL A 45 26.58 -12.50 -0.64
C VAL A 45 25.72 -13.43 -1.50
N TYR A 46 26.08 -14.71 -1.61
CA TYR A 46 25.33 -15.70 -2.41
C TYR A 46 23.94 -16.05 -1.86
N GLN A 47 23.65 -15.71 -0.60
CA GLN A 47 22.34 -15.90 0.03
C GLN A 47 21.50 -14.62 0.04
N LYS A 48 22.11 -13.47 -0.28
CA LYS A 48 21.40 -12.19 -0.32
C LYS A 48 20.43 -12.21 -1.49
N LYS A 49 19.20 -11.75 -1.22
CA LYS A 49 18.14 -11.69 -2.22
C LYS A 49 17.94 -10.24 -2.64
N PRO A 50 17.71 -9.97 -3.94
CA PRO A 50 17.35 -8.64 -4.39
C PRO A 50 16.03 -8.21 -3.77
N LEU A 51 15.88 -6.92 -3.51
CA LEU A 51 14.64 -6.33 -3.05
C LEU A 51 14.41 -4.96 -3.70
N VAL A 52 13.16 -4.53 -3.67
CA VAL A 52 12.73 -3.27 -4.28
C VAL A 52 11.92 -2.50 -3.23
N HIS A 53 12.23 -1.22 -3.03
CA HIS A 53 11.36 -0.33 -2.27
C HIS A 53 10.38 0.36 -3.22
N THR A 54 9.10 0.40 -2.83
CA THR A 54 8.03 0.91 -3.69
C THR A 54 6.99 1.70 -2.90
N VAL A 55 6.18 2.48 -3.62
CA VAL A 55 4.96 3.12 -3.11
C VAL A 55 3.76 2.68 -3.94
N GLY A 56 2.66 2.29 -3.29
CA GLY A 56 1.42 1.95 -3.97
C GLY A 56 0.75 3.16 -4.64
N GLU A 57 0.03 2.95 -5.74
CA GLU A 57 -0.65 4.04 -6.47
C GLU A 57 -2.04 4.38 -5.87
N ASP A 58 -2.68 3.44 -5.18
CA ASP A 58 -4.04 3.63 -4.69
C ASP A 58 -4.07 4.20 -3.28
N GLN A 59 -3.29 3.64 -2.36
CA GLN A 59 -3.30 4.00 -0.94
C GLN A 59 -1.95 4.57 -0.48
N PHE A 60 -0.98 4.75 -1.38
CA PHE A 60 0.36 5.21 -1.08
C PHE A 60 1.06 4.37 -0.01
N VAL A 61 0.76 3.07 0.03
CA VAL A 61 1.39 2.15 0.98
C VAL A 61 2.85 1.95 0.57
N LEU A 62 3.77 2.22 1.49
CA LEU A 62 5.18 1.92 1.30
C LEU A 62 5.43 0.42 1.51
N MET A 63 6.15 -0.20 0.58
CA MET A 63 6.33 -1.65 0.57
C MET A 63 7.74 -2.04 0.14
N GLU A 64 8.19 -3.15 0.71
CA GLU A 64 9.34 -3.91 0.23
C GLU A 64 8.82 -5.09 -0.59
N LEU A 65 9.35 -5.24 -1.81
CA LEU A 65 8.98 -6.30 -2.75
C LEU A 65 10.19 -7.16 -3.08
N SER A 66 9.94 -8.44 -3.36
CA SER A 66 10.91 -9.32 -3.99
C SER A 66 10.64 -9.36 -5.49
N PRO A 67 11.61 -8.99 -6.35
CA PRO A 67 11.48 -9.16 -7.79
C PRO A 67 11.59 -10.65 -8.15
N LYS A 68 11.08 -11.02 -9.32
CA LYS A 68 11.35 -12.33 -9.93
C LYS A 68 12.82 -12.46 -10.27
N LYS A 69 13.27 -13.70 -10.44
CA LYS A 69 14.64 -13.99 -10.88
C LYS A 69 14.92 -13.30 -12.22
N ASP A 70 16.10 -12.71 -12.33
CA ASP A 70 16.60 -12.04 -13.54
C ASP A 70 15.81 -10.78 -13.97
N GLN A 71 14.86 -10.31 -13.14
CA GLN A 71 14.16 -9.04 -13.34
C GLN A 71 14.82 -7.91 -12.54
N ILE A 72 15.07 -6.78 -13.22
CA ILE A 72 15.70 -5.59 -12.65
C ILE A 72 14.76 -4.40 -12.88
N PRO A 73 13.87 -4.09 -11.92
CA PRO A 73 12.97 -2.94 -12.03
C PRO A 73 13.77 -1.64 -11.95
N ALA A 74 13.48 -0.69 -12.84
CA ALA A 74 14.07 0.64 -12.80
C ALA A 74 13.29 1.56 -11.85
N VAL A 75 13.95 2.59 -11.33
CA VAL A 75 13.28 3.66 -10.57
C VAL A 75 12.20 4.30 -11.46
N TYR A 76 11.07 4.67 -10.88
CA TYR A 76 9.85 5.17 -11.54
C TYR A 76 8.99 4.12 -12.27
N ASP A 77 9.48 2.89 -12.45
CA ASP A 77 8.70 1.83 -13.09
C ASP A 77 7.39 1.57 -12.35
N ARG A 78 6.34 1.33 -13.14
CA ARG A 78 5.06 0.83 -12.63
C ARG A 78 5.08 -0.68 -12.64
N VAL A 79 4.92 -1.29 -11.47
CA VAL A 79 4.90 -2.75 -11.30
C VAL A 79 3.54 -3.23 -10.81
N TYR A 80 3.04 -4.30 -11.41
CA TYR A 80 1.82 -4.97 -10.97
C TYR A 80 2.11 -5.88 -9.77
N ILE A 81 1.32 -5.71 -8.70
CA ILE A 81 1.41 -6.46 -7.43
C ILE A 81 0.08 -7.06 -6.99
N GLY A 82 -0.93 -7.01 -7.86
CA GLY A 82 -2.26 -7.58 -7.61
C GLY A 82 -2.26 -9.11 -7.52
N GLU A 83 -3.46 -9.69 -7.49
CA GLU A 83 -3.66 -11.14 -7.30
C GLU A 83 -3.44 -11.97 -8.57
N GLY A 84 -3.39 -11.32 -9.74
CA GLY A 84 -3.14 -11.97 -11.03
C GLY A 84 -1.66 -12.29 -11.28
N GLU A 85 -1.36 -12.65 -12.52
CA GLU A 85 0.01 -12.87 -12.96
C GLU A 85 0.84 -11.57 -12.91
N ARG A 86 2.05 -11.67 -12.39
CA ARG A 86 2.98 -10.55 -12.23
C ARG A 86 4.19 -10.77 -13.11
N GLU A 87 4.56 -9.80 -13.94
CA GLU A 87 5.70 -9.94 -14.86
C GLU A 87 7.06 -9.74 -14.15
N VAL A 88 7.10 -8.77 -13.23
CA VAL A 88 8.35 -8.27 -12.63
C VAL A 88 8.50 -8.68 -11.17
N ILE A 89 7.41 -8.67 -10.41
CA ILE A 89 7.43 -8.89 -8.95
C ILE A 89 7.02 -10.32 -8.63
N ASP A 90 7.76 -10.97 -7.75
CA ASP A 90 7.42 -12.29 -7.22
C ASP A 90 6.37 -12.14 -6.10
N HIS A 91 6.71 -11.43 -5.02
CA HIS A 91 5.80 -11.17 -3.91
C HIS A 91 6.08 -9.87 -3.17
N VAL A 92 5.07 -9.40 -2.43
CA VAL A 92 5.22 -8.34 -1.43
C VAL A 92 5.83 -8.95 -0.18
N THR A 93 7.00 -8.47 0.24
CA THR A 93 7.71 -8.98 1.41
C THR A 93 7.14 -8.40 2.70
N LYS A 94 7.03 -7.07 2.77
CA LYS A 94 6.45 -6.37 3.94
C LYS A 94 5.98 -4.96 3.59
N ARG A 95 5.15 -4.40 4.46
CA ARG A 95 4.89 -2.95 4.49
C ARG A 95 6.05 -2.26 5.22
N LEU A 96 6.35 -1.05 4.79
CA LEU A 96 7.38 -0.19 5.38
C LEU A 96 6.73 1.02 6.03
N ARG A 97 7.35 1.50 7.11
CA ARG A 97 7.22 2.88 7.57
C ARG A 97 8.19 3.77 6.78
N TYR A 98 7.95 5.07 6.81
CA TYR A 98 8.80 6.03 6.12
C TYR A 98 10.27 5.95 6.58
N GLU A 99 10.50 5.73 7.88
CA GLU A 99 11.85 5.68 8.44
C GLU A 99 12.66 4.49 7.91
N GLU A 100 11.98 3.41 7.51
CA GLU A 100 12.55 2.16 7.02
C GLU A 100 12.94 2.22 5.52
N LEU A 101 12.53 3.28 4.80
CA LEU A 101 12.98 3.52 3.43
C LEU A 101 14.50 3.77 3.40
N THR A 102 15.13 3.31 2.31
CA THR A 102 16.52 3.66 2.00
C THR A 102 16.67 5.18 1.80
N PRO A 103 17.88 5.73 1.98
CA PRO A 103 18.14 7.13 1.68
C PRO A 103 17.72 7.51 0.25
N THR A 104 18.05 6.67 -0.73
CA THR A 104 17.64 6.85 -2.13
C THR A 104 16.12 6.86 -2.27
N ALA A 105 15.41 5.87 -1.73
CA ALA A 105 13.95 5.82 -1.82
C ALA A 105 13.26 7.04 -1.18
N LYS A 106 13.83 7.63 -0.11
CA LYS A 106 13.31 8.88 0.48
C LYS A 106 13.49 10.08 -0.42
N VAL A 107 14.61 10.16 -1.15
CA VAL A 107 14.87 11.21 -2.13
C VAL A 107 13.94 11.07 -3.33
N GLU A 108 13.68 9.85 -3.79
CA GLU A 108 12.83 9.58 -4.97
C GLU A 108 11.33 9.70 -4.70
N LEU A 109 10.89 9.40 -3.48
CA LEU A 109 9.48 9.41 -3.09
C LEU A 109 8.70 10.67 -3.54
N PRO A 110 9.15 11.92 -3.28
CA PRO A 110 8.39 13.11 -3.70
C PRO A 110 8.18 13.18 -5.22
N TYR A 111 9.19 12.82 -6.02
CA TYR A 111 9.09 12.83 -7.49
C TYR A 111 8.13 11.75 -7.99
N VAL A 112 8.19 10.56 -7.40
CA VAL A 112 7.27 9.46 -7.74
C VAL A 112 5.83 9.79 -7.35
N LEU A 113 5.62 10.43 -6.19
CA LEU A 113 4.30 10.89 -5.77
C LEU A 113 3.74 11.94 -6.74
N GLU A 114 4.57 12.87 -7.22
CA GLU A 114 4.18 13.85 -8.22
C GLU A 114 3.70 13.18 -9.52
N ILE A 115 4.42 12.16 -10.00
CA ILE A 115 4.01 11.36 -11.17
C ILE A 115 2.65 10.71 -10.93
N ILE A 116 2.48 10.00 -9.80
CA ILE A 116 1.22 9.30 -9.48
C ILE A 116 0.05 10.30 -9.43
N VAL A 117 0.25 11.46 -8.81
CA VAL A 117 -0.79 12.50 -8.69
C VAL A 117 -1.15 13.08 -10.06
N LYS A 118 -0.15 13.40 -10.90
CA LYS A 118 -0.37 13.93 -12.25
C LYS A 118 -1.09 12.93 -13.16
N GLU A 119 -0.76 11.65 -13.07
CA GLU A 119 -1.44 10.60 -13.84
C GLU A 119 -2.88 10.34 -13.38
N ASN A 120 -3.23 10.75 -12.15
CA ASN A 120 -4.55 10.54 -11.54
C ASN A 120 -5.19 11.86 -11.10
N GLU A 121 -4.95 12.96 -11.83
CA GLU A 121 -5.33 14.32 -11.43
C GLU A 121 -6.82 14.42 -11.07
N GLU A 122 -7.70 13.85 -11.88
CA GLU A 122 -9.16 13.89 -11.67
C GLU A 122 -9.55 13.35 -10.28
N ARG A 123 -8.92 12.26 -9.84
CA ARG A 123 -9.19 11.64 -8.52
C ARG A 123 -8.87 12.60 -7.38
N PHE A 124 -7.78 13.35 -7.48
CA PHE A 124 -7.37 14.30 -6.45
C PHE A 124 -8.20 15.59 -6.53
N MET A 125 -8.44 16.11 -7.74
CA MET A 125 -9.27 17.28 -7.99
C MET A 125 -10.70 17.09 -7.50
N LYS A 126 -11.28 15.90 -7.71
CA LYS A 126 -12.61 15.55 -7.20
C LYS A 126 -12.73 15.76 -5.69
N THR A 127 -11.66 15.48 -4.93
CA THR A 127 -11.68 15.69 -3.48
C THR A 127 -11.83 17.17 -3.12
N PHE A 128 -11.20 18.07 -3.87
CA PHE A 128 -11.34 19.52 -3.66
C PHE A 128 -12.67 20.06 -4.18
N ASN A 129 -13.13 19.58 -5.34
CA ASN A 129 -14.37 20.04 -5.98
C ASN A 129 -15.62 19.58 -5.21
N ASP A 130 -15.60 18.35 -4.68
CA ASP A 130 -16.72 17.76 -3.95
C ASP A 130 -16.61 17.95 -2.43
N ALA A 131 -15.54 18.61 -1.95
CA ALA A 131 -15.34 18.86 -0.52
C ALA A 131 -16.51 19.67 0.05
N LYS A 132 -17.31 19.02 0.89
CA LYS A 132 -18.30 19.71 1.72
C LYS A 132 -17.58 20.49 2.83
N PRO A 133 -18.19 21.58 3.34
CA PRO A 133 -17.64 22.32 4.46
C PRO A 133 -17.28 21.38 5.61
N ILE A 134 -16.02 21.44 6.05
CA ILE A 134 -15.52 20.65 7.20
C ILE A 134 -16.16 21.16 8.50
N THR A 135 -16.64 22.40 8.52
CA THR A 135 -17.27 23.05 9.67
C THR A 135 -18.54 23.78 9.27
N THR A 136 -19.61 23.65 10.06
CA THR A 136 -20.78 24.54 10.02
C THR A 136 -20.50 25.83 10.81
N ARG A 137 -19.75 26.76 10.24
CA ARG A 137 -19.73 28.15 10.73
C ARG A 137 -20.16 29.08 9.61
#